data_AF-A0A382T1W6-F1
#
_entry.id   AF-A0A382T1W6-F1
#
_cell.length_a   1.000
_cell.length_b   1.000
_cell.length_c   1.000
_cell.angle_alpha   90.00
_cell.angle_beta   90.00
_cell.angle_gamma   90.00
#
_symmetry.space_group_name_H-M   'P 1'
#
loop_
_entity.id
_entity.type
_entity.pdbx_description
1 polymer ?
#
loop_
_entity_poly.entity_id
_entity_poly.type
_entity_poly.pdbx_seq_one_letter_code
_entity_poly.pdbx_strand_id
1 'polypeptide(L)'
;ELLKVLLKMRCEQHGVAQKLVATSSELVEIAAGIDNVPALNGWRYNIFGSDARKLIEGTLALSVKGNAISVTEANSAKVTNT
;
A
#
# COMPACT_ATOMS: atom_id res chain seq x y z
N GLU A 1 -8.79 4.02 4.84
CA GLU A 1 -7.89 5.21 4.84
C GLU A 1 -6.42 4.90 4.53
N LEU A 2 -5.73 3.98 5.22
CA LEU A 2 -4.29 3.71 4.96
C LEU A 2 -3.96 3.35 3.50
N LEU A 3 -4.79 2.52 2.85
CA LEU A 3 -4.62 2.20 1.43
C LEU A 3 -4.70 3.43 0.50
N LYS A 4 -5.51 4.43 0.83
CA LYS A 4 -5.59 5.68 0.04
C LYS A 4 -4.29 6.48 0.17
N VAL A 5 -3.72 6.52 1.37
CA VAL A 5 -2.44 7.17 1.62
C VAL A 5 -1.32 6.45 0.85
N LEU A 6 -1.28 5.12 0.91
CA LEU A 6 -0.33 4.31 0.15
C LEU A 6 -0.49 4.53 -1.37
N LEU A 7 -1.73 4.51 -1.87
CA LEU A 7 -2.02 4.75 -3.28
C LEU A 7 -1.50 6.11 -3.75
N LYS A 8 -1.81 7.17 -2.98
CA LYS A 8 -1.33 8.53 -3.28
C LYS A 8 0.19 8.57 -3.36
N MET A 9 0.88 8.02 -2.36
CA MET A 9 2.34 8.03 -2.29
C MET A 9 2.97 7.29 -3.47
N ARG A 10 2.48 6.10 -3.83
CA ARG A 10 3.00 5.34 -4.98
C ARG A 10 2.70 6.03 -6.32
N CYS A 11 1.52 6.61 -6.46
CA CYS A 11 1.17 7.39 -7.65
C CYS A 11 2.09 8.59 -7.86
N GLU A 12 2.43 9.31 -6.78
CA GLU A 12 3.37 10.43 -6.82
C GLU A 12 4.80 9.97 -7.20
N GLN A 13 5.26 8.83 -6.67
CA GLN A 13 6.58 8.27 -6.99
C GLN A 13 6.71 7.83 -8.46
N HIS A 14 5.63 7.30 -9.04
CA HIS A 14 5.63 6.80 -10.42
C HIS A 14 5.11 7.81 -11.45
N GLY A 15 4.63 8.98 -11.02
CA GLY A 15 4.06 9.99 -11.91
C GLY A 15 2.76 9.56 -12.60
N VAL A 16 1.95 8.72 -11.94
CA VAL A 16 0.70 8.17 -12.49
C VAL A 16 -0.51 8.72 -11.74
N ALA A 17 -1.61 9.02 -12.45
CA ALA A 17 -2.84 9.46 -11.81
C ALA A 17 -3.51 8.33 -11.00
N GLN A 18 -3.93 8.61 -9.76
CA GLN A 18 -4.54 7.62 -8.85
C GLN A 18 -5.70 6.85 -9.49
N LYS A 19 -6.57 7.54 -10.24
CA LYS A 19 -7.74 6.95 -10.91
C LYS A 19 -7.38 5.89 -11.97
N LEU A 20 -6.16 5.89 -12.49
CA LEU A 20 -5.69 4.87 -13.44
C LEU A 20 -5.19 3.59 -12.74
N VAL A 21 -4.83 3.71 -11.46
CA VAL A 21 -4.25 2.63 -10.66
C VAL A 21 -5.31 1.90 -9.86
N ALA A 22 -6.17 2.62 -9.13
CA ALA A 22 -7.26 2.03 -8.37
C ALA A 22 -8.40 3.04 -8.11
N THR A 23 -9.62 2.53 -8.04
CA THR A 23 -10.83 3.25 -7.65
C THR A 23 -11.12 3.08 -6.16
N SER A 24 -11.99 3.92 -5.59
CA SER A 24 -12.37 3.79 -4.18
C SER A 24 -13.07 2.47 -3.86
N SER A 25 -13.82 1.88 -4.80
CA SER A 25 -14.45 0.56 -4.62
C SER A 25 -13.40 -0.54 -4.51
N GLU A 26 -12.43 -0.55 -5.43
CA GLU A 26 -11.33 -1.52 -5.42
C GLU A 26 -10.51 -1.43 -4.13
N LEU A 27 -10.30 -0.22 -3.57
CA LEU A 27 -9.62 -0.07 -2.28
C LEU A 27 -10.39 -0.70 -1.13
N VAL A 28 -11.73 -0.67 -1.16
CA VAL A 28 -12.58 -1.32 -0.14
C VAL A 28 -12.52 -2.84 -0.31
N GLU A 29 -12.57 -3.33 -1.56
CA GLU A 29 -12.44 -4.76 -1.86
C GLU A 29 -11.08 -5.32 -1.40
N ILE A 30 -9.99 -4.60 -1.67
CA ILE A 30 -8.65 -4.98 -1.21
C ILE A 30 -8.57 -4.97 0.32
N ALA A 31 -9.15 -3.96 0.98
CA ALA A 31 -9.19 -3.91 2.44
C ALA A 31 -10.00 -5.07 3.05
N ALA A 32 -10.99 -5.57 2.32
CA ALA A 32 -11.79 -6.73 2.70
C ALA A 32 -11.10 -8.08 2.39
N GLY A 33 -9.88 -8.06 1.83
CA GLY A 33 -9.13 -9.27 1.49
C GLY A 33 -9.59 -9.97 0.21
N ILE A 34 -10.26 -9.25 -0.71
CA ILE A 34 -10.66 -9.82 -1.99
C ILE A 34 -9.46 -9.86 -2.94
N ASP A 35 -9.16 -11.05 -3.47
CA ASP A 35 -8.01 -11.27 -4.35
C ASP A 35 -8.28 -10.90 -5.82
N ASN A 36 -9.54 -11.03 -6.26
CA ASN A 36 -9.92 -10.81 -7.66
C ASN A 36 -10.28 -9.34 -7.95
N VAL A 37 -9.34 -8.44 -7.67
CA VAL A 37 -9.52 -6.99 -7.87
C VAL A 37 -8.63 -6.53 -9.03
N PRO A 38 -9.13 -5.73 -10.00
CA PRO A 38 -8.32 -5.31 -11.14
C PRO A 38 -7.05 -4.54 -10.76
N ALA A 39 -7.08 -3.76 -9.67
CA ALA A 39 -5.90 -3.09 -9.11
C ALA A 39 -4.80 -4.04 -8.59
N LEU A 40 -5.12 -5.32 -8.34
CA LEU A 40 -4.15 -6.37 -7.95
C LEU A 40 -3.58 -7.14 -9.14
N ASN A 41 -3.76 -6.64 -10.37
CA ASN A 41 -3.32 -7.34 -11.58
C ASN A 41 -2.49 -6.44 -12.51
N GLY A 42 -1.66 -7.08 -13.33
CA GLY A 42 -0.87 -6.43 -14.37
C GLY A 42 0.04 -5.32 -13.85
N TRP A 43 0.16 -4.24 -14.61
CA TRP A 43 1.05 -3.13 -14.24
C TRP A 43 0.60 -2.39 -12.97
N ARG A 44 -0.70 -2.38 -12.65
CA ARG A 44 -1.24 -1.76 -11.43
C ARG A 44 -0.74 -2.47 -10.16
N TYR A 45 -0.54 -3.79 -10.26
CA TYR A 45 0.06 -4.58 -9.19
C TYR A 45 1.47 -4.08 -8.85
N ASN A 46 2.29 -3.80 -9.86
CA ASN A 46 3.67 -3.35 -9.68
C ASN A 46 3.77 -1.94 -9.09
N ILE A 47 2.78 -1.08 -9.35
CA ILE A 47 2.73 0.28 -8.83
C ILE A 47 2.17 0.34 -7.41
N PHE A 48 1.14 -0.45 -7.12
CA PHE A 48 0.37 -0.35 -5.88
C PHE A 48 0.00 -1.70 -5.29
N GLY A 49 -0.50 -2.64 -6.11
CA GLY A 49 -1.14 -3.86 -5.60
C GLY A 49 -0.24 -4.74 -4.73
N SER A 50 1.06 -4.86 -5.04
CA SER A 50 2.03 -5.58 -4.21
C SER A 50 2.10 -5.02 -2.79
N ASP A 51 2.26 -3.71 -2.66
CA ASP A 51 2.38 -3.08 -1.33
C ASP A 51 1.05 -2.97 -0.61
N ALA A 52 -0.04 -2.82 -1.35
CA ALA A 52 -1.39 -2.88 -0.80
C ALA A 52 -1.61 -4.23 -0.10
N ARG A 53 -1.17 -5.33 -0.72
CA ARG A 53 -1.27 -6.66 -0.14
C ARG A 53 -0.41 -6.80 1.12
N LYS A 54 0.87 -6.40 1.04
CA LYS A 54 1.78 -6.40 2.20
C LYS A 54 1.25 -5.56 3.37
N LEU A 55 0.58 -4.44 3.07
CA LEU A 55 -0.03 -3.60 4.08
C LEU A 55 -1.20 -4.29 4.78
N ILE A 56 -2.05 -5.00 4.03
CA ILE A 56 -3.17 -5.77 4.59
C ILE A 56 -2.66 -7.00 5.37
N GLU A 57 -1.60 -7.65 4.89
CA GLU A 57 -0.93 -8.77 5.56
C GLU A 57 -0.14 -8.33 6.80
N GLY A 58 0.04 -7.02 7.03
CA GLY A 58 0.80 -6.48 8.15
C GLY A 58 2.32 -6.63 8.02
N THR A 59 2.83 -6.94 6.82
CA THR A 59 4.27 -7.05 6.52
C THR A 59 4.87 -5.73 6.03
N LEU A 60 4.04 -4.72 5.79
CA LEU A 60 4.43 -3.37 5.43
C LEU A 60 3.74 -2.37 6.36
N ALA A 61 4.52 -1.44 6.93
CA ALA A 61 4.03 -0.38 7.81
C ALA A 61 4.17 0.99 7.14
N LEU A 62 3.19 1.85 7.38
CA LEU A 62 3.30 3.28 7.10
C LEU A 62 3.65 4.03 8.38
N SER A 63 4.70 4.84 8.32
CA SER A 63 5.14 5.71 9.40
C SER A 63 5.07 7.17 8.95
N VAL A 64 4.67 8.06 9.86
CA VAL A 64 4.65 9.50 9.62
C VAL A 64 5.67 10.17 10.53
N LYS A 65 6.61 10.90 9.94
CA LYS A 65 7.59 11.71 10.66
C LYS A 65 7.44 13.17 10.23
N GLY A 66 6.80 13.97 11.07
CA GLY A 66 6.41 15.34 10.71
C GLY A 66 5.41 15.32 9.56
N ASN A 67 5.78 15.94 8.43
CA ASN A 67 4.97 15.96 7.20
C ASN A 67 5.36 14.88 6.18
N ALA A 68 6.37 14.05 6.48
CA ALA A 68 6.84 13.01 5.57
C ALA A 68 6.22 11.65 5.90
N ILE A 69 5.74 10.96 4.87
CA ILE A 69 5.21 9.59 4.94
C ILE A 69 6.29 8.66 4.44
N SER A 70 6.62 7.64 5.23
CA SER A 70 7.61 6.63 4.89
C SER A 70 6.98 5.24 4.97
N VAL A 71 7.42 4.37 4.06
CA VAL A 71 7.06 2.95 4.06
C VAL A 71 8.25 2.14 4.55
N THR A 72 8.01 1.25 5.50
CA THR A 72 9.02 0.35 6.06
C THR A 72 8.48 -1.06 6.09
N GLU A 73 9.32 -2.06 5.86
CA GLU A 73 8.94 -3.45 6.10
C GLU A 73 8.68 -3.65 7.59
N ALA A 74 7.50 -4.16 7.92
CA ALA A 74 7.10 -4.48 9.27
C ALA A 74 7.72 -5.84 9.63
N ASN A 75 9.01 -5.84 9.89
CA ASN A 75 9.66 -6.99 10.48
C ASN A 75 9.35 -6.98 11.98
N SER A 76 8.63 -8.00 12.46
CA SER A 76 8.48 -8.27 13.89
C SER A 76 9.83 -8.10 14.58
N ALA A 77 9.87 -7.22 15.58
CA ALA A 77 11.04 -6.81 16.33
C ALA A 77 12.20 -7.82 16.32
N LYS A 78 13.37 -7.40 15.81
CA LYS A 78 14.61 -7.85 16.45
C LYS A 78 14.64 -7.21 17.84
N VAL A 79 14.15 -7.96 18.82
CA VAL A 79 14.40 -7.69 20.24
C VAL A 79 15.90 -7.84 20.46
N THR A 80 16.66 -6.76 20.34
CA THR A 80 17.97 -6.65 20.99
C THR A 80 17.73 -6.11 22.38
N ASN A 81 17.50 -7.03 23.32
CA ASN A 81 17.65 -6.77 24.75
C ASN A 81 19.16 -6.71 25.04
N THR A 82 19.65 -5.59 25.54
CA THR A 82 20.97 -5.46 26.18
C THR A 82 20.77 -4.72 27.49
#